data_AF-A0A6F9B7U4-F1
#
_entry.id   AF-A0A6F9B7U4-F1
#
_cell.length_a   1.000
_cell.length_b   1.000
_cell.length_c   1.000
_cell.angle_alpha   90.00
_cell.angle_beta   90.00
_cell.angle_gamma   90.00
#
_symmetry.space_group_name_H-M   'P 1'
#
loop_
_entity.id
_entity.type
_entity.pdbx_description
1 polymer ?
#
loop_
_entity_poly.entity_id
_entity_poly.type
_entity_poly.pdbx_seq_one_letter_code
_entity_poly.pdbx_strand_id
1 'polypeptide(L)'
;MINTEAIREFQAKERKSRSNLKKCLASALSADLNRLLQEELEADVSLCAVGSSTSSTPLLVHRAVLLARAPHILRMGAHPDPKTIQLNNYDSTELKQLIRRMYTADQRMGLAGEGIPE
;
A
#
# COMPACT_ATOMS: atom_id res chain seq x y z
N MET A 1 -8.22 49.90 -7.75
CA MET A 1 -8.88 48.78 -8.45
C MET A 1 -8.08 47.52 -8.15
N ILE A 2 -8.64 46.57 -7.40
CA ILE A 2 -7.93 45.29 -7.11
C ILE A 2 -7.97 44.46 -8.40
N ASN A 3 -6.81 44.06 -8.91
CA ASN A 3 -6.70 43.23 -10.12
C ASN A 3 -7.14 41.79 -9.81
N THR A 4 -8.43 41.53 -9.96
CA THR A 4 -9.08 40.23 -9.65
C THR A 4 -8.58 39.10 -10.54
N GLU A 5 -8.07 39.41 -11.73
CA GLU A 5 -7.49 38.43 -12.65
C GLU A 5 -6.13 37.94 -12.16
N ALA A 6 -5.26 38.86 -11.74
CA ALA A 6 -3.97 38.51 -11.14
C ALA A 6 -4.14 37.64 -9.87
N ILE A 7 -5.16 37.91 -9.05
CA ILE A 7 -5.46 37.09 -7.87
C ILE A 7 -5.88 35.67 -8.27
N ARG A 8 -6.74 35.53 -9.29
CA ARG A 8 -7.19 34.21 -9.77
C ARG A 8 -6.03 33.41 -10.35
N GLU A 9 -5.16 34.05 -11.13
CA GLU A 9 -4.00 33.39 -11.72
C GLU A 9 -3.01 32.93 -10.64
N PHE A 10 -2.75 33.77 -9.63
CA PHE A 10 -1.90 33.40 -8.50
C PHE A 10 -2.45 32.18 -7.76
N GLN A 11 -3.74 32.17 -7.42
CA GLN A 11 -4.36 31.01 -6.75
C GLN A 11 -4.33 29.75 -7.62
N ALA A 12 -4.49 29.86 -8.94
CA ALA A 12 -4.39 28.72 -9.85
C ALA A 12 -2.96 28.14 -9.86
N LYS A 13 -1.94 29.00 -9.93
CA LYS A 13 -0.52 28.60 -9.83
C LYS A 13 -0.21 27.94 -8.49
N GLU A 14 -0.72 28.49 -7.39
CA GLU A 14 -0.53 27.94 -6.04
C GLU A 14 -1.16 26.54 -5.91
N ARG A 15 -2.41 26.37 -6.37
CA ARG A 15 -3.08 25.05 -6.37
C ARG A 15 -2.31 24.03 -7.22
N LYS A 16 -1.83 24.43 -8.39
CA LYS A 16 -1.02 23.57 -9.27
C LYS A 16 0.30 23.18 -8.63
N SER A 17 1.03 24.14 -8.06
CA SER A 17 2.30 23.89 -7.36
C SER A 17 2.10 22.93 -6.19
N ARG A 18 1.08 23.17 -5.36
CA ARG A 18 0.74 22.28 -4.24
C ARG A 18 0.36 20.88 -4.69
N SER A 19 -0.40 20.74 -5.78
CA SER A 19 -0.76 19.45 -6.36
C SER A 19 0.49 18.69 -6.85
N ASN A 20 1.39 19.38 -7.56
CA ASN A 20 2.63 18.80 -8.05
C ASN A 20 3.53 18.35 -6.89
N LEU A 21 3.68 19.18 -5.85
CA LEU A 21 4.47 18.83 -4.68
C LEU A 21 3.93 17.57 -3.97
N LYS A 22 2.60 17.47 -3.83
CA LYS A 22 1.95 16.28 -3.26
C LYS A 22 2.26 15.02 -4.08
N LYS A 23 2.20 15.11 -5.41
CA LYS A 23 2.53 13.98 -6.30
C LYS A 23 4.00 13.57 -6.18
N CYS A 24 4.93 14.54 -6.20
CA CYS A 24 6.35 14.25 -6.05
C CYS A 24 6.65 13.59 -4.70
N LEU A 25 6.06 14.12 -3.61
CA LEU A 25 6.24 13.55 -2.27
C LEU A 25 5.67 12.13 -2.18
N ALA A 26 4.46 11.90 -2.69
CA ALA A 26 3.84 10.58 -2.71
C ALA A 26 4.70 9.57 -3.49
N SER A 27 5.19 9.96 -4.66
CA SER A 27 6.09 9.13 -5.47
C SER A 27 7.39 8.81 -4.73
N ALA A 28 8.05 9.81 -4.14
CA ALA A 28 9.29 9.61 -3.40
C ALA A 28 9.09 8.67 -2.20
N LEU A 29 8.01 8.88 -1.42
CA LEU A 29 7.69 8.04 -0.28
C LEU A 29 7.34 6.60 -0.68
N SER A 30 6.57 6.42 -1.76
CA SER A 30 6.26 5.08 -2.27
C SER A 30 7.51 4.32 -2.73
N ALA A 31 8.45 5.01 -3.38
CA ALA A 31 9.69 4.41 -3.83
C ALA A 31 10.57 4.01 -2.65
N ASP A 32 10.66 4.87 -1.63
CA ASP A 32 11.42 4.61 -0.41
C ASP A 32 10.83 3.45 0.40
N LEU A 33 9.53 3.45 0.67
CA LEU A 33 8.86 2.35 1.37
C LEU A 33 8.95 1.03 0.61
N ASN A 34 8.84 1.06 -0.73
CA ASN A 34 9.02 -0.14 -1.54
C ASN A 34 10.47 -0.64 -1.47
N ARG A 35 11.46 0.24 -1.41
CA ARG A 35 12.86 -0.15 -1.18
C ARG A 35 13.02 -0.84 0.19
N LEU A 36 12.50 -0.25 1.26
CA LEU A 36 12.52 -0.84 2.60
C LEU A 36 11.86 -2.22 2.64
N LEU A 37 10.75 -2.40 1.91
CA LEU A 37 10.11 -3.70 1.76
C LEU A 37 11.02 -4.73 1.07
N GLN A 38 11.70 -4.38 -0.01
CA GLN A 38 12.59 -5.31 -0.73
C GLN A 38 13.85 -5.67 0.07
N GLU A 39 14.33 -4.73 0.89
CA GLU A 39 15.48 -4.92 1.79
C GLU A 39 15.08 -5.57 3.12
N GLU A 40 13.78 -5.84 3.33
CA GLU A 40 13.20 -6.41 4.55
C GLU A 40 13.56 -5.62 5.84
N LEU A 41 13.76 -4.31 5.70
CA LEU A 41 14.14 -3.43 6.82
C LEU A 41 12.91 -3.03 7.64
N GLU A 42 13.00 -3.16 8.97
CA GLU A 42 11.95 -2.75 9.93
C GLU A 42 10.55 -3.32 9.65
N ALA A 43 10.49 -4.45 8.95
CA ALA A 43 9.25 -5.18 8.74
C ALA A 43 8.82 -5.87 10.04
N ASP A 44 7.59 -5.61 10.48
CA ASP A 44 7.07 -6.00 11.78
C ASP A 44 5.93 -7.04 11.71
N VAL A 45 5.53 -7.44 10.50
CA VAL A 45 4.49 -8.43 10.22
C VAL A 45 4.94 -9.44 9.18
N SER A 46 4.62 -10.71 9.40
CA SER A 46 4.85 -11.83 8.48
C SER A 46 3.54 -12.28 7.83
N LEU A 47 3.47 -12.25 6.50
CA LEU A 47 2.31 -12.76 5.74
C LEU A 47 2.61 -14.16 5.20
N CYS A 48 1.77 -15.13 5.57
CA CYS A 48 1.88 -16.51 5.13
C CYS A 48 0.71 -16.87 4.21
N ALA A 49 1.00 -17.40 3.02
CA ALA A 49 -0.02 -18.02 2.17
C ALA A 49 -0.29 -19.44 2.67
N VAL A 50 -1.55 -19.80 2.91
CA VAL A 50 -1.95 -21.17 3.26
C VAL A 50 -2.47 -21.85 1.99
N GLY A 51 -1.88 -22.98 1.62
CA GLY A 51 -2.33 -23.78 0.46
C GLY A 51 -1.28 -24.07 -0.62
N SER A 52 -0.05 -23.55 -0.50
CA SER A 52 1.05 -23.92 -1.40
C SER A 52 1.79 -25.16 -0.89
N SER A 53 1.81 -26.24 -1.68
CA SER A 53 2.53 -27.49 -1.39
C SER A 53 4.06 -27.34 -1.33
N THR A 54 4.58 -26.18 -1.73
CA THR A 54 5.97 -25.78 -1.59
C THR A 54 6.11 -24.87 -0.37
N SER A 55 7.16 -25.06 0.42
CA SER A 55 7.49 -24.24 1.59
C SER A 55 7.47 -22.75 1.24
N SER A 56 6.35 -22.08 1.45
CA SER A 56 6.21 -20.67 1.15
C SER A 56 6.89 -19.88 2.25
N THR A 57 8.00 -19.23 1.92
CA THR A 57 8.64 -18.28 2.82
C THR A 57 7.67 -17.15 3.16
N PRO A 58 7.47 -16.82 4.45
CA PRO A 58 6.62 -15.71 4.84
C PRO A 58 7.14 -14.41 4.20
N LEU A 59 6.21 -13.56 3.76
CA LEU A 59 6.55 -12.24 3.24
C LEU A 59 6.54 -11.22 4.37
N LEU A 60 7.69 -10.61 4.63
CA LEU A 60 7.83 -9.59 5.66
C LEU A 60 7.32 -8.23 5.14
N VAL A 61 6.48 -7.57 5.93
CA VAL A 61 5.83 -6.30 5.57
C VAL A 61 5.67 -5.38 6.78
N HIS A 62 5.43 -4.10 6.50
CA HIS A 62 5.14 -3.07 7.49
C HIS A 62 3.64 -2.99 7.81
N ARG A 63 3.29 -3.19 9.09
CA ARG A 63 1.94 -3.09 9.63
C ARG A 63 1.32 -1.73 9.40
N ALA A 64 2.11 -0.66 9.51
CA ALA A 64 1.64 0.71 9.27
C ALA A 64 1.11 0.89 7.84
N VAL A 65 1.79 0.31 6.85
CA VAL A 65 1.36 0.36 5.44
C VAL A 65 0.08 -0.45 5.24
N LEU A 66 0.00 -1.65 5.82
CA LEU A 66 -1.22 -2.47 5.78
C LEU A 66 -2.41 -1.75 6.42
N LEU A 67 -2.24 -1.15 7.60
CA LEU A 67 -3.30 -0.38 8.26
C LEU A 67 -3.79 0.78 7.41
N ALA A 68 -2.87 1.50 6.77
CA ALA A 68 -3.19 2.67 5.97
C ALA A 68 -3.86 2.33 4.62
N ARG A 69 -3.50 1.19 4.02
CA ARG A 69 -3.87 0.85 2.63
C ARG A 69 -4.82 -0.34 2.50
N ALA A 70 -4.75 -1.33 3.38
CA ALA A 70 -5.51 -2.57 3.32
C ALA A 70 -5.81 -3.14 4.72
N PRO A 71 -6.56 -2.42 5.57
CA PRO A 71 -6.82 -2.84 6.95
C PRO A 71 -7.61 -4.15 7.05
N HIS A 72 -8.28 -4.58 5.98
CA HIS A 72 -9.01 -5.84 5.92
C HIS A 72 -8.09 -7.07 5.95
N ILE A 73 -6.85 -6.97 5.44
CA ILE A 73 -5.87 -8.08 5.48
C ILE A 73 -5.54 -8.46 6.93
N LEU A 74 -5.42 -7.46 7.80
CA LEU A 74 -5.16 -7.67 9.22
C LEU A 74 -6.31 -8.38 9.96
N ARG A 75 -7.51 -8.43 9.37
CA ARG A 75 -8.69 -9.10 9.92
C ARG A 75 -8.89 -10.51 9.35
N MET A 76 -8.24 -10.82 8.23
CA MET A 76 -8.50 -12.03 7.45
C MET A 76 -7.70 -13.24 7.94
N GLY A 77 -6.59 -13.01 8.64
CA GLY A 77 -5.76 -14.07 9.20
C GLY A 77 -5.79 -14.08 10.72
N ALA A 78 -6.12 -15.24 11.29
CA ALA A 78 -5.91 -15.52 12.70
C ALA A 78 -4.73 -16.50 12.82
N HIS A 79 -3.62 -16.04 13.41
CA HIS A 79 -2.50 -16.90 13.79
C HIS A 79 -2.24 -16.75 15.30
N PRO A 80 -1.79 -17.81 16.00
CA PRO A 80 -1.43 -17.72 17.42
C PRO A 80 -0.32 -16.69 17.69
N ASP A 81 0.57 -16.44 16.72
CA ASP A 81 1.52 -15.32 16.79
C ASP A 81 0.87 -14.03 16.26
N PRO A 82 0.74 -12.97 17.08
CA PRO A 82 0.12 -11.70 16.69
C PRO A 82 0.86 -10.96 15.57
N LYS A 83 2.11 -11.32 15.26
CA LYS A 83 2.88 -10.73 14.15
C LYS A 83 2.71 -11.50 12.84
N THR A 84 2.09 -12.67 12.87
CA THR A 84 1.91 -13.52 11.69
C THR A 84 0.46 -13.47 11.23
N ILE A 85 0.24 -13.32 9.93
CA ILE A 85 -1.09 -13.29 9.33
C ILE A 85 -1.15 -14.38 8.26
N GLN A 86 -2.04 -15.33 8.44
CA GLN A 86 -2.30 -16.38 7.46
C GLN A 86 -3.40 -15.95 6.48
N LEU A 87 -3.13 -16.13 5.19
CA LEU A 87 -4.06 -15.79 4.12
C LEU A 87 -4.34 -17.04 3.28
N ASN A 88 -5.60 -17.47 3.26
CA ASN A 88 -6.01 -18.76 2.69
C ASN A 88 -6.32 -18.72 1.18
N ASN A 89 -6.35 -17.53 0.59
CA ASN A 89 -6.86 -17.30 -0.77
C ASN A 89 -5.84 -16.67 -1.73
N TYR A 90 -4.55 -16.75 -1.41
CA TYR A 90 -3.51 -16.19 -2.26
C TYR A 90 -2.42 -17.22 -2.53
N ASP A 91 -2.00 -17.32 -3.78
CA ASP A 91 -0.71 -17.92 -4.08
C ASP A 91 0.45 -16.97 -3.71
N SER A 92 1.69 -17.51 -3.68
CA SER A 92 2.88 -16.72 -3.31
C SER A 92 3.15 -15.55 -4.26
N THR A 93 2.88 -15.72 -5.56
CA THR A 93 3.12 -14.72 -6.60
C THR A 93 2.08 -13.61 -6.53
N GLU A 94 0.81 -13.97 -6.41
CA GLU A 94 -0.33 -13.07 -6.22
C GLU A 94 -0.15 -12.23 -4.97
N LEU A 95 0.26 -12.85 -3.85
CA LEU A 95 0.54 -12.15 -2.60
C LEU A 95 1.67 -11.13 -2.80
N LYS A 96 2.78 -11.51 -3.44
CA LYS A 96 3.89 -10.59 -3.75
C LYS A 96 3.44 -9.42 -4.61
N GLN A 97 2.64 -9.67 -5.65
CA GLN A 97 2.11 -8.61 -6.52
C GLN A 97 1.12 -7.70 -5.79
N LEU A 98 0.28 -8.26 -4.93
CA LEU A 98 -0.65 -7.50 -4.10
C LEU A 98 0.10 -6.55 -3.16
N ILE A 99 1.10 -7.06 -2.44
CA ILE A 99 1.91 -6.24 -1.53
C ILE A 99 2.68 -5.18 -2.32
N ARG A 100 3.33 -5.52 -3.44
CA ARG A 100 3.98 -4.52 -4.29
C ARG A 100 3.02 -3.40 -4.69
N ARG A 101 1.78 -3.74 -5.07
CA ARG A 101 0.73 -2.74 -5.38
C ARG A 101 0.41 -1.86 -4.17
N MET A 102 0.34 -2.40 -2.96
CA MET A 102 0.08 -1.58 -1.76
C MET A 102 1.15 -0.53 -1.46
N TYR A 103 2.40 -0.83 -1.81
CA TYR A 103 3.53 0.08 -1.57
C TYR A 103 3.72 1.11 -2.68
N THR A 104 3.20 0.85 -3.88
CA THR A 104 3.47 1.67 -5.07
C THR A 104 2.23 2.34 -5.68
N ALA A 105 1.02 1.87 -5.38
CA ALA A 105 -0.21 2.45 -5.90
C ALA A 105 -0.53 3.79 -5.22
N ASP A 106 -0.79 4.80 -6.05
CA ASP A 106 -1.20 6.14 -5.58
C ASP A 106 -2.67 6.12 -5.07
N GLN A 107 -3.48 5.17 -5.54
CA GLN A 107 -4.88 5.02 -5.17
C GLN A 107 -5.05 4.19 -3.88
N ARG A 108 -6.11 4.49 -3.12
CA ARG A 108 -6.56 3.61 -2.03
C ARG A 108 -7.05 2.30 -2.62
N MET A 109 -6.51 1.18 -2.16
CA MET A 109 -7.03 -0.17 -2.46
C MET A 109 -8.32 -0.38 -1.65
N GLY A 110 -9.35 0.41 -1.92
CA GLY A 110 -10.69 0.23 -1.39
C GLY A 110 -11.51 -0.53 -2.42
N LEU A 111 -11.87 -1.78 -2.09
CA LEU A 111 -12.92 -2.61 -2.71
C LEU A 111 -13.46 -2.07 -4.06
N ALA A 112 -12.61 -2.06 -5.07
CA ALA A 112 -13.03 -1.79 -6.43
C ALA A 112 -13.29 -3.15 -7.07
N GLY A 113 -14.51 -3.66 -6.89
CA GLY A 113 -15.20 -4.51 -7.87
C GLY A 113 -14.45 -5.68 -8.50
N GLU A 114 -13.61 -6.40 -7.76
CA GLU A 114 -13.23 -7.76 -8.16
C GLU A 114 -14.07 -8.73 -7.33
N GLY A 115 -14.91 -9.48 -8.05
CA GLY A 115 -15.82 -10.46 -7.49
C GLY A 115 -15.07 -11.42 -6.58
N ILE A 116 -15.55 -11.51 -5.34
CA ILE A 116 -15.28 -12.63 -4.46
C ILE A 116 -15.88 -13.87 -5.16
N PRO A 117 -15.11 -14.89 -5.55
CA PRO A 117 -15.72 -16.18 -5.82
C PRO A 117 -16.15 -16.78 -4.47
N GLU A 118 -17.39 -17.23 -4.42
CA GLU A 118 -17.95 -18.04 -3.31
C GLU A 118 -17.11 -19.29 -3.04
#